data_AF-A0A1G9PQ29-F1
#
_entry.id   AF-A0A1G9PQ29-F1
#
_cell.length_a   1.000
_cell.length_b   1.000
_cell.length_c   1.000
_cell.angle_alpha   90.00
_cell.angle_beta   90.00
_cell.angle_gamma   90.00
#
_symmetry.space_group_name_H-M   'P 1'
#
loop_
_entity.id
_entity.type
_entity.pdbx_description
1 polymer ?
#
loop_
_entity_poly.entity_id
_entity_poly.type
_entity_poly.pdbx_seq_one_letter_code
_entity_poly.pdbx_strand_id
1 'polypeptide(L)'
;MAEGRRLDVPRGARGFGDFLRLDPDAVGRFAEAIARFLGTGRFLAVQTVIVVVWIALNVFAVRLQWDPYPFILLNLAFSTQAAYAAPLILLAQNRQADRDRVQAEEDRARAAQTRADTEYLARELAALRVAIGELATRDFIRGELNRLTEESPEEAERRERKARRKREAAARE
;
A
#
# COMPACT_ATOMS: atom_id res chain seq x y z
N MET A 1 -14.93 56.72 22.17
CA MET A 1 -14.16 56.20 21.03
C MET A 1 -14.91 55.00 20.50
N ALA A 2 -15.58 55.15 19.35
CA ALA A 2 -16.49 54.15 18.80
C ALA A 2 -15.71 53.17 17.91
N GLU A 3 -15.74 51.88 18.26
CA GLU A 3 -15.13 50.80 17.50
C GLU A 3 -15.91 50.56 16.20
N GLY A 4 -15.28 50.85 15.07
CA GLY A 4 -15.82 50.66 13.74
C GLY A 4 -16.07 49.19 13.44
N ARG A 5 -17.35 48.85 13.26
CA ARG A 5 -17.84 47.57 12.75
C ARG A 5 -17.15 47.23 11.42
N ARG A 6 -16.28 46.20 11.42
CA ARG A 6 -15.56 45.73 10.23
C ARG A 6 -16.56 45.28 9.16
N LEU A 7 -16.48 45.94 7.99
CA LEU A 7 -17.35 45.78 6.82
C LEU A 7 -16.84 44.71 5.82
N ASP A 8 -15.85 43.93 6.20
CA ASP A 8 -15.06 43.08 5.28
C ASP A 8 -15.44 41.59 5.29
N VAL A 9 -16.63 41.26 5.80
CA VAL A 9 -17.17 39.90 5.65
C VAL A 9 -18.24 39.99 4.57
N PRO A 10 -18.04 39.42 3.36
CA PRO A 10 -19.14 39.32 2.43
C PRO A 10 -20.23 38.53 3.14
N ARG A 11 -21.37 39.20 3.42
CA ARG A 11 -22.59 38.52 3.82
C ARG A 11 -22.94 37.61 2.65
N GLY A 12 -22.51 36.36 2.73
CA GLY A 12 -22.88 35.33 1.79
C GLY A 12 -24.39 35.30 1.74
N ALA A 13 -24.95 35.81 0.64
CA ALA A 13 -26.31 35.50 0.28
C ALA A 13 -26.40 33.98 0.31
N ARG A 14 -27.18 33.43 1.26
CA ARG A 14 -27.62 32.04 1.22
C ARG A 14 -28.56 31.93 0.02
N GLY A 15 -27.96 31.94 -1.17
CA GLY A 15 -28.63 31.76 -2.43
C GLY A 15 -28.83 30.28 -2.68
N PHE A 16 -29.76 30.00 -3.59
CA PHE A 16 -30.13 28.68 -4.12
C PHE A 16 -28.95 27.76 -4.50
N GLY A 17 -27.73 28.30 -4.63
CA GLY A 17 -26.49 27.54 -4.85
C GLY A 17 -26.05 26.65 -3.67
N ASP A 18 -26.42 26.96 -2.42
CA ASP A 18 -26.13 26.08 -1.27
C ASP A 18 -26.95 24.77 -1.32
N PHE A 19 -28.13 24.77 -1.94
CA PHE A 19 -28.93 23.55 -2.16
C PHE A 19 -28.29 22.62 -3.21
N LEU A 20 -27.55 23.18 -4.18
CA LEU A 20 -26.83 22.42 -5.21
C LEU A 20 -25.40 22.04 -4.79
N ARG A 21 -24.94 22.48 -3.60
CA ARG A 21 -23.74 21.92 -2.97
C ARG A 21 -24.09 20.55 -2.40
N LEU A 22 -24.29 19.59 -3.31
CA LEU A 22 -24.36 18.19 -2.98
C LEU A 22 -23.03 17.85 -2.31
N ASP A 23 -23.06 17.64 -1.00
CA ASP A 23 -21.88 17.36 -0.20
C ASP A 23 -21.20 16.09 -0.76
N PRO A 24 -20.06 16.21 -1.45
CA PRO A 24 -19.46 15.10 -2.18
C PRO A 24 -19.06 13.96 -1.23
N ASP A 25 -18.89 14.26 0.06
CA ASP A 25 -18.63 13.28 1.11
C ASP A 25 -19.88 12.50 1.51
N ALA A 26 -21.05 13.14 1.57
CA ALA A 26 -22.32 12.46 1.85
C ALA A 26 -22.69 11.49 0.72
N VAL A 27 -22.54 11.95 -0.52
CA VAL A 27 -22.76 11.16 -1.73
C VAL A 27 -21.79 9.98 -1.80
N GLY A 28 -20.54 10.19 -1.40
CA GLY A 28 -19.55 9.12 -1.37
C GLY A 28 -19.84 8.02 -0.37
N ARG A 29 -20.22 8.38 0.86
CA ARG A 29 -20.62 7.40 1.88
C ARG A 29 -21.83 6.59 1.45
N PHE A 30 -22.79 7.24 0.78
CA PHE A 30 -23.98 6.57 0.24
C PHE A 30 -23.63 5.59 -0.89
N ALA A 31 -22.79 6.02 -1.86
CA ALA A 31 -22.34 5.17 -2.95
C ALA A 31 -21.57 3.93 -2.44
N GLU A 32 -20.74 4.08 -1.41
CA GLU A 32 -20.02 2.96 -0.79
C GLU A 32 -20.92 2.00 -0.02
N ALA A 33 -21.95 2.50 0.69
CA ALA A 33 -22.96 1.66 1.31
C ALA A 33 -23.71 0.84 0.25
N ILE A 34 -24.07 1.47 -0.86
CA ILE A 34 -24.76 0.82 -1.97
C ILE A 34 -23.85 -0.21 -2.66
N ALA A 35 -22.59 0.11 -2.92
CA ALA A 35 -21.64 -0.82 -3.53
C ALA A 35 -21.47 -2.10 -2.68
N ARG A 36 -21.35 -1.96 -1.36
CA ARG A 36 -21.30 -3.11 -0.43
C ARG A 36 -22.62 -3.90 -0.42
N PHE A 37 -23.75 -3.21 -0.53
CA PHE A 37 -25.07 -3.84 -0.54
C PHE A 37 -25.34 -4.63 -1.83
N LEU A 38 -25.10 -4.04 -3.02
CA LEU A 38 -25.25 -4.71 -4.31
C LEU A 38 -24.22 -5.82 -4.54
N GLY A 39 -23.01 -5.69 -3.98
CA GLY A 39 -21.97 -6.73 -4.07
C GLY A 39 -22.28 -8.00 -3.26
N THR A 40 -23.32 -7.98 -2.43
CA THR A 40 -23.70 -9.13 -1.59
C THR A 40 -24.77 -9.97 -2.28
N GLY A 41 -24.56 -11.29 -2.40
CA GLY A 41 -25.55 -12.22 -3.02
C GLY A 41 -26.94 -12.22 -2.36
N ARG A 42 -27.04 -11.71 -1.13
CA ARG A 42 -28.31 -11.50 -0.40
C ARG A 42 -29.23 -10.50 -1.11
N PHE A 43 -28.70 -9.46 -1.74
CA PHE A 43 -29.51 -8.48 -2.48
C PHE A 43 -30.23 -9.14 -3.66
N LEU A 44 -29.48 -9.92 -4.46
CA LEU A 44 -30.02 -10.69 -5.58
C LEU A 44 -31.12 -11.65 -5.11
N ALA A 45 -30.88 -12.39 -4.02
CA ALA A 45 -31.88 -13.31 -3.47
C ALA A 45 -33.18 -12.60 -3.06
N VAL A 46 -33.09 -11.47 -2.36
CA VAL A 46 -34.27 -10.67 -1.96
C VAL A 46 -35.00 -10.11 -3.19
N GLN A 47 -34.27 -9.57 -4.17
CA GLN A 47 -34.85 -9.04 -5.41
C GLN A 47 -35.62 -10.14 -6.17
N THR A 48 -35.04 -11.34 -6.30
CA THR A 48 -35.71 -12.47 -6.95
C THR A 48 -36.98 -12.87 -6.21
N VAL A 49 -36.95 -12.93 -4.88
CA VAL A 49 -38.15 -13.24 -4.08
C VAL A 49 -39.24 -12.20 -4.31
N ILE A 50 -38.92 -10.90 -4.34
CA ILE A 50 -39.89 -9.84 -4.61
C ILE A 50 -40.55 -10.03 -5.98
N VAL A 51 -39.76 -10.31 -7.02
CA VAL A 51 -40.27 -10.55 -8.39
C VAL A 51 -41.20 -11.76 -8.43
N VAL A 52 -40.79 -12.87 -7.80
CA VAL A 52 -41.59 -14.10 -7.75
C VAL A 52 -42.91 -13.86 -7.01
N VAL A 53 -42.87 -13.15 -5.88
CA VAL A 53 -44.07 -12.78 -5.11
C VAL A 53 -44.99 -11.87 -5.93
N TRP A 54 -44.43 -10.90 -6.67
CA TRP A 54 -45.22 -10.02 -7.54
C TRP A 54 -45.95 -10.80 -8.63
N ILE A 55 -45.24 -11.67 -9.33
CA ILE A 55 -45.82 -12.54 -10.37
C ILE A 55 -46.89 -13.43 -9.75
N ALA A 56 -46.62 -14.07 -8.60
CA ALA A 56 -47.58 -14.92 -7.92
C ALA A 56 -48.84 -14.16 -7.51
N LEU A 57 -48.71 -12.99 -6.86
CA LEU A 57 -49.84 -12.15 -6.49
C LEU A 57 -50.69 -11.77 -7.70
N ASN A 58 -50.05 -11.44 -8.82
CA ASN A 58 -50.77 -11.08 -10.05
C ASN A 58 -51.53 -12.27 -10.65
N VAL A 59 -50.89 -13.43 -10.71
CA VAL A 59 -51.48 -14.68 -11.23
C VAL A 59 -52.60 -15.20 -10.32
N PHE A 60 -52.52 -15.03 -9.00
CA PHE A 60 -53.59 -15.45 -8.08
C PHE A 60 -54.71 -14.40 -7.95
N ALA A 61 -54.41 -13.11 -8.10
CA ALA A 61 -55.37 -12.02 -8.09
C ALA A 61 -56.02 -11.79 -9.48
N VAL A 62 -56.40 -12.86 -10.17
CA VAL A 62 -57.00 -12.85 -11.53
C VAL A 62 -58.25 -11.96 -11.61
N ARG A 63 -58.96 -11.77 -10.49
CA ARG A 63 -60.17 -10.93 -10.40
C ARG A 63 -59.89 -9.43 -10.45
N LEU A 64 -58.71 -8.97 -10.01
CA LEU A 64 -58.34 -7.55 -10.02
C LEU A 64 -57.49 -7.16 -11.23
N GLN A 65 -56.83 -8.12 -11.91
CA GLN A 65 -56.03 -7.91 -13.13
C GLN A 65 -55.13 -6.66 -13.07
N TRP A 66 -54.46 -6.45 -11.93
CA TRP A 66 -53.80 -5.17 -11.66
C TRP A 66 -52.58 -4.90 -12.55
N ASP A 67 -51.97 -5.97 -13.10
CA ASP A 67 -50.90 -5.91 -14.11
C ASP A 67 -50.98 -7.14 -15.04
N PRO A 68 -51.88 -7.16 -16.04
CA PRO A 68 -52.11 -8.33 -16.90
C PRO A 68 -50.85 -8.72 -17.69
N TYR A 69 -50.71 -9.99 -18.05
CA TYR A 69 -49.65 -10.45 -18.95
C TYR A 69 -49.61 -9.58 -20.22
N PRO A 70 -48.49 -8.90 -20.54
CA PRO A 70 -47.09 -9.21 -20.24
C PRO A 70 -46.43 -8.45 -19.05
N PHE A 71 -47.17 -8.04 -18.02
CA PHE A 71 -46.67 -7.34 -16.82
C PHE A 71 -46.02 -5.97 -17.12
N ILE A 72 -46.81 -5.02 -17.63
CA ILE A 72 -46.34 -3.69 -18.05
C ILE A 72 -45.79 -2.87 -16.87
N LEU A 73 -46.39 -2.98 -15.68
CA LEU A 73 -45.95 -2.22 -14.51
C LEU A 73 -44.62 -2.74 -13.99
N LEU A 74 -44.45 -4.05 -13.94
CA LEU A 74 -43.18 -4.67 -13.58
C LEU A 74 -42.07 -4.28 -14.57
N ASN A 75 -42.36 -4.30 -15.87
CA ASN A 75 -41.41 -3.90 -16.90
C ASN A 75 -41.03 -2.42 -16.78
N LEU A 76 -42.01 -1.54 -16.54
CA LEU A 76 -41.76 -0.11 -16.32
C LEU A 76 -40.87 0.12 -15.10
N ALA A 77 -41.15 -0.57 -13.99
CA ALA A 77 -40.35 -0.48 -12.77
C ALA A 77 -38.89 -0.91 -13.01
N PHE A 78 -38.67 -2.03 -13.71
CA PHE A 78 -37.31 -2.47 -14.07
C PHE A 78 -36.60 -1.49 -15.01
N SER A 79 -37.32 -0.92 -15.96
CA SER A 79 -36.78 0.07 -16.90
C SER A 79 -36.31 1.32 -16.15
N THR A 80 -37.12 1.84 -15.22
CA THR A 80 -36.73 2.97 -14.37
C THR A 80 -35.60 2.60 -13.41
N GLN A 81 -35.63 1.40 -12.83
CA GLN A 81 -34.57 0.90 -11.96
C GLN A 81 -33.23 0.87 -12.68
N ALA A 82 -33.18 0.34 -13.91
CA ALA A 82 -31.97 0.32 -14.73
C ALA A 82 -31.49 1.73 -15.08
N ALA A 83 -32.41 2.63 -15.44
CA ALA A 83 -32.10 4.01 -15.80
C ALA A 83 -31.47 4.79 -14.63
N TYR A 84 -31.92 4.58 -13.39
CA TYR A 84 -31.32 5.21 -12.20
C TYR A 84 -30.08 4.48 -11.68
N ALA A 85 -29.97 3.17 -11.93
CA ALA A 85 -28.79 2.40 -11.53
C ALA A 85 -27.52 2.86 -12.25
N ALA A 86 -27.59 3.15 -13.56
CA ALA A 86 -26.43 3.56 -14.35
C ALA A 86 -25.66 4.78 -13.78
N PRO A 87 -26.30 5.94 -13.51
CA PRO A 87 -25.59 7.09 -12.94
C PRO A 87 -25.08 6.84 -11.52
N LEU A 88 -25.81 6.04 -10.73
CA LEU A 88 -25.40 5.69 -9.37
C LEU A 88 -24.17 4.77 -9.37
N ILE A 89 -24.14 3.80 -10.28
CA ILE A 89 -22.98 2.93 -10.50
C ILE A 89 -21.78 3.75 -10.95
N LEU A 90 -21.95 4.68 -11.90
CA LEU A 90 -20.88 5.56 -12.37
C LEU A 90 -20.27 6.37 -11.23
N LEU A 91 -21.10 6.86 -10.30
CA LEU A 91 -20.65 7.61 -9.14
C LEU A 91 -19.86 6.74 -8.15
N ALA A 92 -20.32 5.50 -7.93
CA ALA A 92 -19.59 4.51 -7.14
C ALA A 92 -18.25 4.13 -7.80
N GLN A 93 -18.24 3.97 -9.12
CA GLN A 93 -17.05 3.65 -9.91
C GLN A 93 -16.02 4.78 -9.88
N ASN A 94 -16.42 6.04 -10.06
CA ASN A 94 -15.51 7.18 -9.97
C ASN A 94 -14.80 7.20 -8.60
N ARG A 95 -15.53 6.92 -7.51
CA ARG A 95 -14.92 6.87 -6.18
C ARG A 95 -14.00 5.67 -5.96
N GLN A 96 -14.31 4.52 -6.56
CA GLN A 96 -13.38 3.38 -6.54
C GLN A 96 -12.10 3.73 -7.30
N ALA A 97 -12.21 4.30 -8.50
CA ALA A 97 -11.08 4.71 -9.32
C ALA A 97 -10.19 5.77 -8.62
N ASP A 98 -10.78 6.72 -7.89
CA ASP A 98 -10.03 7.70 -7.11
C ASP A 98 -9.21 7.03 -5.98
N ARG A 99 -9.80 6.06 -5.27
CA ARG A 99 -9.07 5.30 -4.23
C ARG A 99 -7.96 4.45 -4.83
N ASP A 100 -8.26 3.75 -5.93
CA ASP A 100 -7.30 2.89 -6.62
C ASP A 100 -6.13 3.71 -7.14
N ARG A 101 -6.38 4.95 -7.58
CA ARG A 101 -5.33 5.89 -7.97
C ARG A 101 -4.42 6.26 -6.81
N VAL A 102 -4.99 6.67 -5.66
CA VAL A 102 -4.21 7.02 -4.46
C VAL A 102 -3.39 5.82 -3.99
N GLN A 103 -4.00 4.64 -3.92
CA GLN A 103 -3.32 3.39 -3.55
C GLN A 103 -2.15 3.10 -4.51
N ALA A 104 -2.36 3.25 -5.82
CA ALA A 104 -1.31 3.03 -6.81
C ALA A 104 -0.19 4.07 -6.72
N GLU A 105 -0.49 5.32 -6.36
CA GLU A 105 0.54 6.36 -6.13
C GLU A 105 1.37 6.04 -4.89
N GLU A 106 0.74 5.63 -3.78
CA GLU A 106 1.45 5.18 -2.58
C GLU A 106 2.31 3.94 -2.84
N ASP A 107 1.79 2.94 -3.54
CA ASP A 107 2.53 1.72 -3.86
C ASP A 107 3.75 2.01 -4.73
N ARG A 108 3.64 2.96 -5.68
CA ARG A 108 4.79 3.44 -6.47
C ARG A 108 5.82 4.14 -5.59
N ALA A 109 5.39 4.99 -4.65
CA ALA A 109 6.30 5.69 -3.74
C ALA A 109 7.04 4.70 -2.83
N ARG A 110 6.32 3.72 -2.27
CA ARG A 110 6.91 2.64 -1.45
C ARG A 110 7.89 1.80 -2.27
N ALA A 111 7.54 1.42 -3.50
CA ALA A 111 8.44 0.67 -4.36
C ALA A 111 9.73 1.44 -4.69
N ALA A 112 9.63 2.76 -4.90
CA ALA A 112 10.79 3.61 -5.12
C ALA A 112 11.70 3.67 -3.87
N GLN A 113 11.13 3.82 -2.67
CA GLN A 113 11.88 3.79 -1.41
C GLN A 113 12.57 2.45 -1.18
N THR A 114 11.85 1.34 -1.28
CA THR A 114 12.41 -0.01 -1.13
C THR A 114 13.56 -0.26 -2.11
N ARG A 115 13.45 0.23 -3.35
CA ARG A 115 14.52 0.13 -4.34
C ARG A 115 15.75 0.93 -3.92
N ALA A 116 15.57 2.16 -3.44
CA ALA A 116 16.66 3.01 -2.96
C ALA A 116 17.37 2.38 -1.74
N ASP A 117 16.60 1.85 -0.79
CA ASP A 117 17.13 1.16 0.40
C ASP A 117 17.91 -0.10 0.01
N THR A 118 17.39 -0.88 -0.94
CA THR A 118 18.09 -2.07 -1.46
C THR A 118 19.39 -1.69 -2.15
N GLU A 119 19.39 -0.61 -2.95
CA GLU A 119 20.61 -0.12 -3.61
C GLU A 119 21.62 0.40 -2.59
N TYR A 120 21.16 1.10 -1.55
CA TYR A 120 22.00 1.55 -0.45
C TYR A 120 22.65 0.36 0.28
N LEU A 121 21.85 -0.63 0.70
CA LEU A 121 22.34 -1.83 1.35
C LEU A 121 23.30 -2.62 0.45
N ALA A 122 23.04 -2.71 -0.85
CA ALA A 122 23.94 -3.39 -1.79
C ALA A 122 25.30 -2.67 -1.90
N ARG A 123 25.31 -1.34 -1.90
CA ARG A 123 26.55 -0.55 -1.89
C ARG A 123 27.33 -0.75 -0.58
N GLU A 124 26.65 -0.73 0.56
CA GLU A 124 27.32 -0.95 1.84
C GLU A 124 27.81 -2.40 2.01
N LEU A 125 27.08 -3.39 1.51
CA LEU A 125 27.55 -4.77 1.46
C LEU A 125 28.78 -4.91 0.55
N ALA A 126 28.81 -4.21 -0.58
CA ALA A 126 29.97 -4.20 -1.47
C ALA A 126 31.19 -3.55 -0.80
N ALA A 127 31.00 -2.39 -0.13
CA ALA A 127 32.05 -1.72 0.63
C ALA A 127 32.58 -2.60 1.78
N LEU A 128 31.67 -3.19 2.56
CA LEU A 128 32.01 -4.12 3.64
C LEU A 128 32.76 -5.35 3.11
N ARG A 129 32.36 -5.90 1.96
CA ARG A 129 33.05 -7.03 1.31
C ARG A 129 34.49 -6.67 0.93
N VAL A 130 34.74 -5.47 0.42
CA VAL A 130 36.11 -5.02 0.09
C VAL A 130 36.94 -4.89 1.36
N ALA A 131 36.41 -4.22 2.39
CA ALA A 131 37.11 -4.06 3.67
C ALA A 131 37.45 -5.40 4.35
N ILE A 132 36.52 -6.36 4.34
CA ILE A 132 36.77 -7.72 4.87
C ILE A 132 37.75 -8.47 3.96
N GLY A 133 37.67 -8.30 2.64
CA GLY A 133 38.57 -8.92 1.68
C GLY A 133 40.04 -8.59 1.95
N GLU A 134 40.34 -7.33 2.32
CA GLU A 134 41.69 -6.91 2.70
C GLU A 134 42.19 -7.63 3.98
N LEU A 135 41.35 -7.74 5.01
CA LEU A 135 41.67 -8.40 6.29
C LEU A 135 41.77 -9.94 6.19
N ALA A 136 41.02 -10.55 5.27
CA ALA A 136 40.96 -12.00 5.11
C ALA A 136 42.04 -12.56 4.17
N THR A 137 42.98 -11.74 3.70
CA THR A 137 44.06 -12.24 2.84
C THR A 137 44.94 -13.20 3.65
N ARG A 138 45.17 -14.41 3.12
CA ARG A 138 45.98 -15.46 3.78
C ARG A 138 47.32 -14.92 4.29
N ASP A 139 47.94 -14.01 3.53
CA ASP A 139 49.23 -13.42 3.87
C ASP A 139 49.16 -12.42 5.03
N PHE A 140 48.04 -11.72 5.21
CA PHE A 140 47.82 -10.85 6.38
C PHE A 140 47.65 -11.67 7.66
N ILE A 141 46.75 -12.67 7.63
CA ILE A 141 46.54 -13.56 8.78
C ILE A 141 47.82 -14.33 9.11
N ARG A 142 48.56 -14.80 8.09
CA ARG A 142 49.84 -15.49 8.28
C ARG A 142 50.94 -14.55 8.77
N GLY A 143 50.94 -13.30 8.30
CA GLY A 143 51.83 -12.25 8.77
C GLY A 143 51.61 -11.96 10.25
N GLU A 144 50.35 -11.81 10.68
CA GLU A 144 50.04 -11.49 12.07
C GLU A 144 50.20 -12.70 13.01
N LEU A 145 49.90 -13.92 12.53
CA LEU A 145 50.26 -15.15 13.24
C LEU A 145 51.79 -15.27 13.40
N ASN A 146 52.56 -15.02 12.35
CA ASN A 146 54.03 -15.05 12.44
C ASN A 146 54.55 -13.96 13.37
N ARG A 147 53.99 -12.76 13.33
CA ARG A 147 54.39 -11.65 14.21
C ARG A 147 54.16 -12.00 15.69
N LEU A 148 52.97 -12.51 16.02
CA LEU A 148 52.66 -12.99 17.38
C LEU A 148 53.55 -14.17 17.78
N THR A 149 53.93 -15.03 16.83
CA THR A 149 54.84 -16.16 17.07
C THR A 149 56.28 -15.67 17.29
N GLU A 150 56.75 -14.69 16.53
CA GLU A 150 58.09 -14.10 16.68
C GLU A 150 58.24 -13.26 17.96
N GLU A 151 57.15 -12.60 18.40
CA GLU A 151 57.09 -11.89 19.69
C GLU A 151 56.93 -12.86 20.88
N SER A 152 56.72 -14.16 20.64
CA SER A 152 56.71 -15.16 21.71
C SER A 152 58.09 -15.24 22.38
N PRO A 153 58.16 -15.21 23.73
CA PRO A 153 59.41 -15.29 24.46
C PRO A 153 60.21 -16.56 24.13
N GLU A 154 59.54 -17.64 23.74
CA GLU A 154 60.18 -18.91 23.36
C GLU A 154 60.99 -18.80 22.05
N GLU A 155 60.49 -18.07 21.06
CA GLU A 155 61.18 -17.87 19.78
C GLU A 155 62.34 -16.88 19.91
N ALA A 156 62.16 -15.81 20.70
CA ALA A 156 63.22 -14.87 21.03
C ALA A 156 64.42 -15.60 21.67
N GLU A 157 64.15 -16.48 22.63
CA GLU A 157 65.18 -17.30 23.29
C GLU A 157 65.86 -18.27 22.30
N ARG A 158 65.09 -18.84 21.36
CA ARG A 158 65.61 -19.77 20.34
C ARG A 158 66.53 -19.06 19.34
N ARG A 159 66.23 -17.81 18.98
CA ARG A 159 67.07 -16.96 18.12
C ARG A 159 68.36 -16.57 18.83
N GLU A 160 68.27 -16.19 20.11
CA GLU A 160 69.44 -15.83 20.91
C GLU A 160 70.41 -17.01 21.07
N ARG A 161 69.88 -18.20 21.36
CA ARG A 161 70.67 -19.46 21.41
C ARG A 161 71.35 -19.77 20.08
N LYS A 162 70.67 -19.59 18.94
CA LYS A 162 71.26 -19.79 17.61
C LYS A 162 72.34 -18.76 17.28
N ALA A 163 72.12 -17.49 17.62
CA ALA A 163 73.10 -16.42 17.40
C ALA A 163 74.38 -16.68 18.22
N ARG A 164 74.23 -17.12 19.47
CA ARG A 164 75.36 -17.52 20.32
C ARG A 164 76.16 -18.67 19.72
N ARG A 165 75.50 -19.74 19.26
CA ARG A 165 76.17 -20.88 18.60
C ARG A 165 76.89 -20.48 17.31
N LYS A 166 76.33 -19.56 16.53
CA LYS A 166 76.95 -19.09 15.27
C LYS A 166 78.20 -18.25 15.53
N ARG A 167 78.18 -17.39 16.56
CA ARG A 167 79.36 -16.64 17.04
C ARG A 167 80.45 -17.59 17.56
N GLU A 168 80.06 -18.62 18.30
CA GLU A 168 80.99 -19.64 18.80
C GLU A 168 81.60 -20.49 17.66
N ALA A 169 80.86 -20.73 16.58
CA ALA A 169 81.36 -21.43 15.39
C ALA A 169 82.29 -20.55 14.53
N ALA A 170 81.96 -19.28 14.32
CA ALA A 170 82.79 -18.34 13.58
C ALA A 170 84.08 -17.93 14.32
N ALA A 171 84.15 -18.14 15.64
CA ALA A 171 85.36 -17.99 16.44
C ALA A 171 86.25 -19.24 16.43
N ARG A 172 85.81 -20.33 15.80
CA ARG A 172 86.53 -21.61 15.70
C ARG A 172 87.06 -21.90 14.28
N GLU A 173 86.78 -21.01 13.32
CA GLU A 173 87.36 -20.98 11.98
C GLU A 173 88.48 -19.94 11.93
#